data_AF-A0A6J5TLD1-F1
#
_entry.id   AF-A0A6J5TLD1-F1
#
_cell.length_a   1.000
_cell.length_b   1.000
_cell.length_c   1.000
_cell.angle_alpha   90.00
_cell.angle_beta   90.00
_cell.angle_gamma   90.00
#
_symmetry.space_group_name_H-M   'P 1'
#
loop_
_entity.id
_entity.type
_entity.pdbx_description
1 polymer ?
#
loop_
_entity_poly.entity_id
_entity_poly.type
_entity_poly.pdbx_seq_one_letter_code
_entity_poly.pdbx_strand_id
1 'polypeptide(L)'
;MGPPLSILNEFIYMNIMKPIVKVESAGPHEGYFADKVISKEILHYYLKANVPENISKKMMATWEERISGILTSYENYTRYVCGDFQSPNPRDCFRAHEEKWDKFKSKLISGEGNYYCVHY
;
A
#
# COMPACT_ATOMS: atom_id res chain seq x y z
N MET A 1 -0.29 16.86 -1.15
CA MET A 1 -0.30 15.52 -0.51
C MET A 1 -0.93 14.57 -1.50
N GLY A 2 -0.20 13.53 -1.93
CA GLY A 2 -0.69 12.57 -2.92
C GLY A 2 -1.89 11.76 -2.41
N PRO A 3 -2.45 10.88 -3.24
CA PRO A 3 -3.55 10.01 -2.83
C PRO A 3 -3.14 9.15 -1.62
N PRO A 4 -4.06 8.71 -0.73
CA PRO A 4 -3.64 7.95 0.45
C PRO A 4 -2.90 6.64 0.12
N LEU A 5 -3.06 6.09 -1.08
CA LEU A 5 -2.23 5.00 -1.60
C LEU A 5 -0.74 5.36 -1.66
N SER A 6 -0.37 6.58 -2.09
CA SER A 6 1.03 6.99 -2.18
C SER A 6 1.69 7.05 -0.80
N ILE A 7 0.94 7.51 0.22
CA ILE A 7 1.40 7.55 1.61
C ILE A 7 1.60 6.14 2.16
N LEU A 8 0.65 5.23 1.91
CA LEU A 8 0.78 3.82 2.32
C LEU A 8 1.96 3.13 1.64
N ASN A 9 2.14 3.36 0.35
CA ASN A 9 3.25 2.79 -0.41
C ASN A 9 4.60 3.33 0.05
N GLU A 10 4.68 4.63 0.34
CA GLU A 10 5.87 5.25 0.92
C GLU A 10 6.20 4.66 2.29
N PHE A 11 5.19 4.50 3.15
CA PHE A 11 5.37 3.86 4.45
C PHE A 11 5.88 2.42 4.33
N ILE A 12 5.29 1.62 3.44
CA ILE A 12 5.74 0.25 3.15
C ILE A 12 7.17 0.26 2.63
N TYR A 13 7.47 1.12 1.67
CA TYR A 13 8.80 1.21 1.09
C TYR A 13 9.84 1.55 2.15
N MET A 14 9.63 2.61 2.93
CA MET A 14 10.59 3.10 3.92
C MET A 14 10.86 2.09 5.04
N ASN A 15 9.84 1.34 5.48
CA ASN A 15 9.95 0.47 6.65
C ASN A 15 10.17 -1.01 6.32
N ILE A 16 9.74 -1.48 5.14
CA ILE A 16 9.74 -2.91 4.80
C ILE A 16 10.75 -3.18 3.67
N MET A 17 10.76 -2.37 2.61
CA MET A 17 11.55 -2.67 1.39
C MET A 17 12.96 -2.06 1.44
N LYS A 18 13.08 -0.77 1.76
CA LYS A 18 14.33 0.00 1.77
C LYS A 18 15.43 -0.64 2.63
N PRO A 19 15.15 -1.24 3.80
CA PRO A 19 16.17 -1.96 4.57
C PRO A 19 16.79 -3.14 3.82
N ILE A 20 15.99 -3.86 3.01
CA ILE A 20 16.42 -5.03 2.24
C ILE A 20 17.10 -4.59 0.94
N VAL A 21 16.54 -3.61 0.23
CA VAL A 21 17.09 -3.10 -1.05
C VAL A 21 18.46 -2.45 -0.86
N LYS A 22 18.76 -1.84 0.29
CA LYS A 22 20.14 -1.37 0.56
C LYS A 22 21.18 -2.50 0.58
N VAL A 23 20.75 -3.74 0.84
CA VAL A 23 21.58 -4.94 0.77
C VAL A 23 21.68 -5.48 -0.67
N GLU A 24 20.66 -5.24 -1.50
CA GLU A 24 20.56 -5.75 -2.87
C GLU A 24 20.62 -4.62 -3.93
N SER A 25 21.75 -4.49 -4.63
CA SER A 25 22.05 -3.41 -5.60
C SER A 25 21.07 -3.20 -6.78
N ALA A 26 20.05 -4.06 -6.95
CA ALA A 26 19.10 -4.03 -8.07
C ALA A 26 17.62 -3.82 -7.66
N GLY A 27 17.34 -3.51 -6.40
CA GLY A 27 15.96 -3.37 -5.93
C GLY A 27 15.25 -2.06 -6.36
N PRO A 28 13.93 -1.96 -6.13
CA PRO A 28 13.15 -0.77 -6.44
C PRO A 28 13.65 0.45 -5.67
N HIS A 29 13.76 1.59 -6.35
CA HIS A 29 14.21 2.86 -5.79
C HIS A 29 13.04 3.65 -5.16
N GLU A 30 13.40 4.68 -4.41
CA GLU A 30 12.44 5.58 -3.76
C GLU A 30 11.53 6.23 -4.81
N GLY A 31 10.22 6.09 -4.63
CA GLY A 31 9.22 6.57 -5.59
C GLY A 31 8.78 5.56 -6.65
N TYR A 32 9.38 4.38 -6.78
CA TYR A 32 8.99 3.36 -7.78
C TYR A 32 7.50 2.93 -7.66
N PHE A 33 6.96 2.98 -6.44
CA PHE A 33 5.57 2.64 -6.14
C PHE A 33 4.71 3.87 -5.80
N ALA A 34 5.20 5.10 -6.00
CA ALA A 34 4.43 6.30 -5.64
C ALA A 34 3.09 6.39 -6.41
N ASP A 35 3.05 5.84 -7.61
CA ASP A 35 1.92 5.88 -8.56
C ASP A 35 1.35 4.48 -8.90
N LYS A 36 1.76 3.43 -8.18
CA LYS A 36 1.41 2.04 -8.50
C LYS A 36 1.01 1.24 -7.27
N VAL A 37 0.05 0.35 -7.45
CA VAL A 37 -0.24 -0.68 -6.44
C VAL A 37 0.94 -1.63 -6.34
N ILE A 38 1.42 -1.90 -5.12
CA ILE A 38 2.42 -2.92 -4.85
C ILE A 38 1.74 -4.28 -5.02
N SER A 39 2.26 -5.15 -5.86
CA SER A 39 1.65 -6.47 -6.05
C SER A 39 1.71 -7.29 -4.75
N LYS A 40 0.74 -8.17 -4.56
CA LYS A 40 0.66 -9.04 -3.37
C LYS A 40 1.92 -9.89 -3.22
N GLU A 41 2.46 -10.37 -4.34
CA GLU A 41 3.66 -11.21 -4.40
C GLU A 41 4.89 -10.42 -3.97
N ILE A 42 5.04 -9.20 -4.47
CA ILE A 42 6.15 -8.31 -4.11
C ILE A 42 6.07 -7.96 -2.62
N LEU A 43 4.90 -7.55 -2.13
CA LEU A 43 4.73 -7.20 -0.72
C LEU A 43 4.98 -8.42 0.19
N HIS A 44 4.49 -9.59 -0.19
CA HIS A 44 4.71 -10.82 0.55
C HIS A 44 6.21 -11.19 0.63
N TYR A 45 6.93 -11.08 -0.49
CA TYR A 45 8.37 -11.33 -0.54
C TYR A 45 9.12 -10.47 0.48
N TYR A 46 8.94 -9.15 0.45
CA TYR A 46 9.65 -8.26 1.36
C TYR A 46 9.21 -8.42 2.83
N LEU A 47 7.93 -8.71 3.07
CA LEU A 47 7.46 -9.02 4.43
C LEU A 47 8.11 -10.29 5.00
N LYS A 48 8.22 -11.35 4.20
CA LYS A 48 8.89 -12.60 4.60
C LYS A 48 10.38 -12.39 4.82
N ALA A 49 11.05 -11.60 3.98
CA ALA A 49 12.47 -11.31 4.11
C ALA A 49 12.83 -10.50 5.37
N ASN A 50 11.86 -9.82 6.00
CA ASN A 50 12.06 -9.14 7.29
C ASN A 50 11.87 -10.06 8.52
N VAL A 51 11.45 -11.31 8.33
CA VAL A 51 11.28 -12.24 9.46
C VAL A 51 12.66 -12.66 9.98
N PRO A 52 12.94 -12.52 11.30
CA PRO A 52 14.23 -12.91 11.84
C PRO A 52 14.51 -14.41 11.68
N GLU A 53 15.75 -14.74 11.38
CA GLU A 53 16.21 -16.14 11.37
C GLU A 53 16.22 -16.73 12.79
N ASN A 54 16.10 -18.05 12.90
CA ASN A 54 16.23 -18.80 14.16
C ASN A 54 15.19 -18.46 15.26
N ILE A 55 13.99 -18.05 14.88
CA ILE A 55 12.88 -17.85 15.82
C ILE A 55 12.14 -19.17 16.13
N SER A 56 11.46 -19.21 17.28
CA SER A 56 10.64 -20.37 17.66
C SER A 56 9.45 -20.58 16.70
N LYS A 57 8.97 -21.82 16.60
CA LYS A 57 7.76 -22.14 15.79
C LYS A 57 6.55 -21.30 16.18
N LYS A 58 6.36 -21.03 17.48
CA LYS A 58 5.27 -20.17 17.97
C LYS A 58 5.41 -18.74 17.45
N MET A 59 6.63 -18.19 17.49
CA MET A 59 6.89 -16.84 16.99
C MET A 59 6.73 -16.77 15.47
N MET A 60 7.15 -17.82 14.74
CA MET A 60 6.95 -17.94 13.29
C MET A 60 5.45 -17.87 12.94
N ALA A 61 4.59 -18.61 13.66
CA ALA A 61 3.15 -18.56 13.44
C ALA A 61 2.56 -17.14 13.64
N THR A 62 3.03 -16.42 14.67
CA THR A 62 2.63 -15.02 14.89
C THR A 62 3.08 -14.10 13.74
N TRP A 63 4.28 -14.32 13.20
CA TRP A 63 4.73 -13.58 12.01
C TRP A 63 3.86 -13.86 10.79
N GLU A 64 3.53 -15.14 10.54
CA GLU A 64 2.67 -15.52 9.42
C GLU A 64 1.27 -14.91 9.52
N GLU A 65 0.67 -14.92 10.72
CA GLU A 65 -0.61 -14.26 10.98
C GLU A 65 -0.55 -12.76 10.67
N ARG A 66 0.51 -12.07 11.15
CA ARG A 66 0.69 -10.63 10.91
C ARG A 66 0.90 -10.31 9.43
N ILE A 67 1.73 -11.10 8.74
CA ILE A 67 1.96 -10.95 7.30
C ILE A 67 0.65 -11.11 6.54
N SER A 68 -0.13 -12.15 6.87
CA SER A 68 -1.46 -12.37 6.27
C SER A 68 -2.40 -11.18 6.51
N GLY A 69 -2.41 -10.65 7.73
CA GLY A 69 -3.21 -9.46 8.08
C GLY A 69 -2.83 -8.21 7.30
N ILE A 70 -1.53 -7.96 7.09
CA ILE A 70 -1.04 -6.84 6.29
C ILE A 70 -1.42 -7.02 4.82
N LEU A 71 -1.18 -8.21 4.24
CA LEU A 71 -1.52 -8.50 2.86
C LEU A 71 -3.02 -8.33 2.60
N THR A 72 -3.85 -8.88 3.47
CA THR A 72 -5.32 -8.79 3.36
C THR A 72 -5.79 -7.35 3.50
N SER A 73 -5.25 -6.59 4.47
CA SER A 73 -5.63 -5.18 4.67
C SER A 73 -5.25 -4.31 3.48
N TYR A 74 -4.04 -4.50 2.94
CA TYR A 74 -3.57 -3.75 1.78
C TYR A 74 -4.38 -4.11 0.53
N GLU A 75 -4.63 -5.40 0.27
CA GLU A 75 -5.46 -5.88 -0.84
C GLU A 75 -6.90 -5.36 -0.75
N ASN A 76 -7.51 -5.37 0.45
CA ASN A 76 -8.83 -4.80 0.66
C ASN A 76 -8.84 -3.30 0.40
N TYR A 77 -7.88 -2.56 0.97
CA TYR A 77 -7.78 -1.11 0.74
C TYR A 77 -7.66 -0.79 -0.75
N THR A 78 -6.74 -1.46 -1.44
CA THR A 78 -6.52 -1.22 -2.86
C THR A 78 -7.76 -1.58 -3.66
N ARG A 79 -8.47 -2.66 -3.34
CA ARG A 79 -9.72 -3.05 -4.00
C ARG A 79 -10.85 -2.03 -3.77
N TYR A 80 -11.10 -1.64 -2.53
CA TYR A 80 -12.19 -0.71 -2.20
C TYR A 80 -11.93 0.70 -2.72
N VAL A 81 -10.71 1.21 -2.52
CA VAL A 81 -10.38 2.61 -2.80
C VAL A 81 -9.91 2.79 -4.25
N CYS A 82 -9.16 1.85 -4.82
CA CYS A 82 -8.67 1.93 -6.20
C CYS A 82 -9.61 1.25 -7.22
N GLY A 83 -10.54 0.40 -6.77
CA GLY A 83 -11.51 -0.31 -7.62
C GLY A 83 -11.13 -1.78 -7.88
N ASP A 84 -12.07 -2.57 -8.40
CA ASP A 84 -11.84 -3.98 -8.72
C ASP A 84 -10.89 -4.10 -9.93
N PHE A 85 -9.71 -4.71 -9.69
CA PHE A 85 -8.52 -4.73 -10.56
C PHE A 85 -8.64 -5.59 -11.84
N GLN A 86 -9.83 -5.80 -12.37
CA GLN A 86 -9.99 -6.57 -13.61
C GLN A 86 -9.62 -5.78 -14.89
N SER A 87 -9.16 -4.53 -14.77
CA SER A 87 -8.65 -3.80 -15.94
C SER A 87 -7.28 -4.35 -16.37
N PRO A 88 -7.09 -4.72 -17.64
CA PRO A 88 -5.81 -5.21 -18.16
C PRO A 88 -4.70 -4.14 -18.18
N ASN A 89 -5.00 -2.88 -17.85
CA ASN A 89 -4.04 -1.78 -17.87
C ASN A 89 -3.86 -1.15 -16.47
N PRO A 90 -2.69 -1.30 -15.83
CA PRO A 90 -2.39 -0.74 -14.51
C PRO A 90 -2.56 0.79 -14.40
N ARG A 91 -2.39 1.53 -15.50
CA ARG A 91 -2.59 3.00 -15.53
C ARG A 91 -4.05 3.39 -15.33
N ASP A 92 -4.98 2.53 -15.75
CA ASP A 92 -6.40 2.79 -15.57
C ASP A 92 -6.82 2.66 -14.09
N CYS A 93 -6.11 1.83 -13.31
CA CYS A 93 -6.34 1.66 -11.88
C CYS A 93 -5.87 2.88 -11.05
N PHE A 94 -4.70 3.44 -11.37
CA PHE A 94 -4.21 4.65 -10.69
C PHE A 94 -5.05 5.87 -11.07
N ARG A 95 -5.39 6.05 -12.36
CA ARG A 95 -6.27 7.14 -12.79
C ARG A 95 -7.65 7.06 -12.11
N ALA A 96 -8.23 5.87 -12.01
CA ALA A 96 -9.49 5.67 -11.29
C ALA A 96 -9.38 6.01 -9.78
N HIS A 97 -8.22 5.75 -9.18
CA HIS A 97 -7.93 6.15 -7.81
C HIS A 97 -7.83 7.68 -7.67
N GLU A 98 -7.10 8.35 -8.57
CA GLU A 98 -7.01 9.81 -8.60
C GLU A 98 -8.39 10.46 -8.80
N GLU A 99 -9.20 9.97 -9.74
CA GLU A 99 -10.55 10.45 -9.99
C GLU A 99 -11.47 10.30 -8.76
N LYS A 100 -11.42 9.16 -8.06
CA LYS A 100 -12.16 8.94 -6.81
C LYS A 100 -11.67 9.87 -5.70
N TRP A 101 -10.35 10.08 -5.61
CA TRP A 101 -9.74 10.97 -4.64
C TRP A 101 -10.11 12.42 -4.90
N ASP A 102 -10.10 12.87 -6.15
CA ASP A 102 -10.52 14.20 -6.55
C ASP A 102 -12.01 14.44 -6.28
N LYS A 103 -12.85 13.43 -6.52
CA LYS A 103 -14.27 13.45 -6.15
C LYS A 103 -14.48 13.54 -4.63
N PHE A 104 -13.65 12.86 -3.83
CA PHE A 104 -13.71 12.97 -2.39
C PHE A 104 -13.24 14.36 -1.91
N LYS A 105 -12.12 14.87 -2.42
CA LYS A 105 -11.63 16.22 -2.12
C LYS A 105 -12.65 17.29 -2.49
N SER A 106 -13.31 17.19 -3.65
CA SER A 106 -14.32 18.17 -4.05
C SER A 106 -15.51 18.19 -3.09
N LYS A 107 -15.94 17.01 -2.60
CA LYS A 107 -16.97 16.89 -1.56
C LYS A 107 -16.56 17.50 -0.22
N LEU A 108 -15.29 17.45 0.15
CA LEU A 108 -14.78 18.12 1.36
C LEU A 108 -14.81 19.65 1.23
N ILE A 109 -14.60 20.18 0.03
CA ILE A 109 -14.55 21.64 -0.22
C ILE A 109 -15.96 22.22 -0.40
N SER A 110 -16.87 21.52 -1.07
CA SER A 110 -18.30 21.84 -1.03
C SER A 110 -18.84 21.57 0.38
N GLY A 111 -19.76 22.36 0.92
CA GLY A 111 -20.23 22.28 2.32
C GLY A 111 -20.77 20.92 2.84
N GLU A 112 -20.72 19.85 2.04
CA GLU A 112 -20.79 18.44 2.46
C GLU A 112 -19.58 17.99 3.30
N GLY A 113 -18.48 18.76 3.33
CA GLY A 113 -17.31 18.48 4.16
C GLY A 113 -17.61 18.41 5.66
N ASN A 114 -18.69 19.05 6.12
CA ASN A 114 -19.15 19.02 7.51
C ASN A 114 -19.57 17.62 8.00
N TYR A 115 -19.80 16.67 7.08
CA TYR A 115 -20.09 15.27 7.43
C TYR A 115 -18.84 14.43 7.68
N TYR A 116 -17.66 14.98 7.42
CA TYR A 116 -16.39 14.29 7.56
C TYR A 116 -15.55 15.00 8.63
N CYS A 117 -14.96 14.25 9.57
CA CYS A 117 -14.08 14.79 10.62
C CYS A 117 -12.69 15.19 10.08
N VAL A 118 -12.62 15.69 8.85
CA VAL A 118 -11.38 16.12 8.20
C VAL A 118 -11.40 17.64 8.19
N HIS A 119 -10.89 18.23 9.27
CA HIS A 119 -10.62 19.67 9.28
C HIS A 119 -9.45 19.94 8.32
N TYR A 120 -9.73 20.64 7.22
CA TYR A 120 -8.73 21.15 6.29
C TYR A 120 -8.12 22.44 6.80
#